data_AF-A0A2V8HX52-F1
#
_entry.id   AF-A0A2V8HX52-F1
#
_cell.length_a   1.000
_cell.length_b   1.000
_cell.length_c   1.000
_cell.angle_alpha   90.00
_cell.angle_beta   90.00
_cell.angle_gamma   90.00
#
_symmetry.space_group_name_H-M   'P 1'
#
loop_
_entity.id
_entity.type
_entity.pdbx_description
1 polymer ?
#
loop_
_entity_poly.entity_id
_entity_poly.type
_entity_poly.pdbx_seq_one_letter_code
_entity_poly.pdbx_strand_id
1 'polypeptide(L)'
;VSVTFKDAVLSLKVTPQITVANTVIMQITVENATADFSKAVNGIPPVNTQRANTRVQVNDGATTVIGGIFTSQEQSANNHTPMLHRIPLLGWLFKQESITDSSGELLIFITPRILRG
;
A
#
# COMPACT_ATOMS: atom_id res chain seq x y z
N VAL A 1 10.56 -25.38 8.34
CA VAL A 1 10.00 -24.08 7.91
C VAL A 1 9.92 -24.11 6.40
N SER A 2 8.74 -24.04 5.79
CA SER A 2 8.60 -23.94 4.33
C SER A 2 8.70 -22.47 3.92
N VAL A 3 9.70 -22.12 3.11
CA VAL A 3 9.87 -20.77 2.57
C VAL A 3 9.30 -20.75 1.16
N THR A 4 8.29 -19.92 0.92
CA THR A 4 7.70 -19.72 -0.41
C THR A 4 8.17 -18.37 -0.95
N PHE A 5 8.85 -18.38 -2.10
CA PHE A 5 9.22 -17.16 -2.79
C PHE A 5 7.98 -16.53 -3.42
N LYS A 6 7.77 -15.24 -3.17
CA LYS A 6 6.71 -14.44 -3.79
C LYS A 6 7.34 -13.20 -4.38
N ASP A 7 7.07 -12.93 -5.65
CA ASP A 7 7.63 -11.77 -6.35
C ASP A 7 7.07 -10.48 -5.74
N ALA A 8 7.99 -9.61 -5.30
CA ALA A 8 7.68 -8.26 -4.83
C ALA A 8 7.79 -7.30 -6.03
N VAL A 9 6.72 -7.22 -6.81
CA VAL A 9 6.65 -6.40 -8.03
C VAL A 9 5.35 -5.62 -8.10
N LEU A 10 5.42 -4.43 -8.72
CA LEU A 10 4.25 -3.69 -9.15
C LEU A 10 3.69 -4.35 -10.41
N SER A 11 2.46 -4.85 -10.34
CA SER A 11 1.74 -5.47 -11.44
C SER A 11 0.47 -4.70 -11.76
N LEU A 12 0.24 -4.46 -13.05
CA LEU A 12 -0.96 -3.83 -13.58
C LEU A 12 -1.55 -4.76 -14.64
N LYS A 13 -2.73 -5.32 -14.36
CA LYS A 13 -3.50 -6.12 -15.31
C LYS A 13 -4.74 -5.36 -15.76
N VAL A 14 -4.87 -5.18 -17.07
CA VAL A 14 -5.97 -4.40 -17.67
C VAL A 14 -6.69 -5.25 -18.71
N THR A 15 -8.01 -5.26 -18.68
CA THR A 15 -8.86 -5.84 -19.72
C THR A 15 -9.77 -4.74 -20.28
N PRO A 16 -9.47 -4.22 -21.49
CA PRO A 16 -10.26 -3.18 -22.13
C PRO A 16 -11.42 -3.75 -22.96
N GLN A 17 -12.52 -2.99 -23.03
CA GLN A 17 -13.66 -3.23 -23.92
C GLN A 17 -14.09 -1.91 -24.55
N ILE A 18 -14.09 -1.84 -25.88
CA ILE A 18 -14.54 -0.66 -26.63
C ILE A 18 -16.06 -0.71 -26.77
N THR A 19 -16.71 0.41 -26.49
CA THR A 19 -18.17 0.58 -26.63
C THR A 19 -18.53 1.26 -27.95
N VAL A 20 -19.79 1.13 -28.38
CA VAL A 20 -20.33 1.83 -29.56
C VAL A 20 -20.28 3.35 -29.44
N ALA A 21 -20.28 3.88 -28.21
CA ALA A 21 -20.17 5.31 -27.91
C ALA A 21 -18.72 5.82 -27.94
N ASN A 22 -17.77 5.04 -28.47
CA ASN A 22 -16.35 5.38 -28.53
C ASN A 22 -15.70 5.65 -27.14
N THR A 23 -16.23 5.00 -26.10
CA THR A 23 -15.64 4.95 -24.76
C THR A 23 -15.03 3.58 -24.49
N VAL A 24 -14.06 3.53 -23.58
CA VAL A 24 -13.34 2.31 -23.19
C VAL A 24 -13.72 1.95 -21.75
N ILE A 25 -14.30 0.77 -21.58
CA ILE A 25 -14.51 0.15 -20.27
C ILE A 25 -13.25 -0.65 -19.94
N MET A 26 -12.67 -0.45 -18.77
CA MET A 26 -11.46 -1.14 -18.33
C MET A 26 -11.72 -1.83 -16.99
N GLN A 27 -11.44 -3.13 -16.94
CA GLN A 27 -11.24 -3.85 -15.68
C GLN A 27 -9.75 -3.80 -15.35
N ILE A 28 -9.41 -3.18 -14.22
CA ILE A 28 -8.03 -2.97 -13.77
C ILE A 28 -7.81 -3.71 -12.46
N THR A 29 -6.74 -4.49 -12.40
CA THR A 29 -6.20 -5.06 -11.17
C THR A 29 -4.79 -4.55 -11.00
N VAL A 30 -4.54 -3.83 -9.90
CA VAL A 30 -3.21 -3.36 -9.51
C VAL A 30 -2.77 -4.12 -8.27
N GLU A 31 -1.56 -4.62 -8.28
CA GLU A 31 -0.91 -5.25 -7.14
C GLU A 31 0.46 -4.64 -6.93
N ASN A 32 0.71 -4.09 -5.74
CA ASN A 32 2.02 -3.59 -5.33
C ASN A 32 2.49 -4.44 -4.15
N ALA A 33 3.47 -5.30 -4.40
CA ALA A 33 4.07 -6.14 -3.37
C ALA A 33 5.45 -5.59 -3.00
N THR A 34 5.67 -5.29 -1.71
CA THR A 34 6.95 -4.81 -1.17
C THR A 34 7.41 -5.69 -0.02
N ALA A 35 8.71 -5.98 0.04
CA ALA A 35 9.29 -6.71 1.16
C ALA A 35 9.52 -5.77 2.35
N ASP A 36 9.01 -6.13 3.52
CA ASP A 36 9.21 -5.38 4.76
C ASP A 36 10.35 -6.00 5.59
N PHE A 37 11.56 -5.53 5.33
CA PHE A 37 12.76 -5.99 6.05
C PHE A 37 12.79 -5.59 7.53
N SER A 38 11.97 -4.62 7.96
CA SER A 38 11.90 -4.21 9.36
C SER A 38 11.25 -5.27 10.26
N LYS A 39 10.43 -6.15 9.67
CA LYS A 39 9.71 -7.24 10.36
C LYS A 39 10.23 -8.63 10.00
N ALA A 40 11.47 -8.71 9.52
CA ALA A 40 12.06 -9.97 9.09
C ALA A 40 12.26 -10.95 10.28
N VAL A 41 11.86 -12.20 10.09
CA VAL A 41 12.09 -13.29 11.05
C VAL A 41 13.14 -14.21 10.46
N ASN A 42 14.27 -14.39 11.15
CA ASN A 42 15.42 -15.18 10.67
C ASN A 42 15.94 -14.74 9.28
N GLY A 43 15.92 -13.42 9.01
CA GLY A 43 16.36 -12.85 7.73
C GLY A 43 15.34 -12.96 6.59
N ILE A 44 14.14 -13.49 6.85
CA ILE A 44 13.05 -13.62 5.87
C ILE A 44 12.03 -12.49 6.11
N PRO A 45 11.94 -11.49 5.22
CA PRO A 45 10.98 -10.41 5.36
C PRO A 45 9.55 -10.86 4.99
N PRO A 46 8.51 -10.44 5.73
CA PRO A 46 7.15 -10.54 5.23
C PRO A 46 6.96 -9.65 3.99
N VAL A 47 6.06 -10.05 3.09
CA VAL A 47 5.68 -9.25 1.92
C VAL A 47 4.39 -8.51 2.23
N ASN A 48 4.45 -7.18 2.21
CA ASN A 48 3.27 -6.33 2.25
C ASN A 48 2.69 -6.25 0.84
N THR A 49 1.39 -6.50 0.66
CA THR A 49 0.73 -6.50 -0.65
C THR A 49 -0.45 -5.54 -0.63
N GLN A 50 -0.40 -4.49 -1.45
CA GLN A 50 -1.50 -3.58 -1.70
C GLN A 50 -2.19 -4.00 -3.00
N ARG A 51 -3.52 -4.11 -3.01
CA ARG A 51 -4.27 -4.52 -4.21
C ARG A 51 -5.50 -3.67 -4.42
N ALA A 52 -5.70 -3.20 -5.64
CA ALA A 52 -6.93 -2.54 -6.09
C ALA A 52 -7.55 -3.34 -7.25
N ASN A 53 -8.88 -3.53 -7.22
CA ASN A 53 -9.63 -4.10 -8.31
C ASN A 53 -10.82 -3.19 -8.64
N THR A 54 -10.82 -2.65 -9.85
CA THR A 54 -11.73 -1.56 -10.23
C THR A 54 -12.20 -1.71 -11.65
N ARG A 55 -13.43 -1.25 -11.91
CA ARG A 55 -14.01 -1.16 -13.26
C ARG A 55 -14.32 0.31 -13.54
N VAL A 56 -13.73 0.87 -14.59
CA VAL A 56 -13.94 2.26 -14.99
C VAL A 56 -14.37 2.36 -16.45
N GLN A 57 -15.14 3.38 -16.79
CA GLN A 57 -15.49 3.74 -18.17
C GLN A 57 -14.95 5.13 -18.45
N VAL A 58 -14.16 5.26 -19.51
CA VAL A 58 -13.42 6.49 -19.82
C VAL A 58 -13.50 6.76 -21.32
N ASN A 59 -13.57 8.03 -21.70
CA ASN A 59 -13.50 8.40 -23.12
C ASN A 59 -12.10 8.10 -23.69
N ASP A 60 -12.02 7.84 -24.99
CA ASP A 60 -10.75 7.71 -25.69
C ASP A 60 -9.88 8.96 -25.50
N GLY A 61 -8.64 8.79 -25.03
CA GLY A 61 -7.70 9.87 -24.74
C GLY A 61 -7.95 10.66 -23.45
N ALA A 62 -9.03 10.40 -22.71
CA ALA A 62 -9.29 11.05 -21.43
C ALA A 62 -8.60 10.32 -20.27
N THR A 63 -8.11 11.05 -19.28
CA THR A 63 -7.51 10.46 -18.08
C THR A 63 -8.55 10.30 -16.98
N THR A 64 -8.59 9.14 -16.35
CA THR A 64 -9.39 8.91 -15.14
C THR A 64 -8.50 8.58 -13.94
N VAL A 65 -8.99 8.90 -12.76
CA VAL A 65 -8.44 8.47 -11.47
C VAL A 65 -9.28 7.31 -10.97
N ILE A 66 -8.60 6.20 -10.66
CA ILE A 66 -9.25 4.97 -10.20
C ILE A 66 -9.48 4.99 -8.67
N GLY A 67 -8.81 5.90 -7.95
CA GLY A 67 -8.97 6.11 -6.50
C GLY A 67 -7.95 5.35 -5.64
N GLY A 68 -7.75 5.87 -4.42
CA GLY A 68 -6.62 5.58 -3.52
C GLY A 68 -6.87 4.51 -2.46
N ILE A 69 -5.91 3.59 -2.34
CA ILE A 69 -5.82 2.69 -1.17
C ILE A 69 -5.21 3.52 -0.03
N PHE A 70 -5.99 3.76 1.03
CA PHE A 70 -5.50 4.42 2.23
C PHE A 70 -4.85 3.39 3.16
N THR A 71 -3.54 3.51 3.39
CA THR A 71 -2.85 2.74 4.43
C THR A 71 -2.47 3.68 5.55
N SER A 72 -3.11 3.52 6.72
CA SER A 72 -2.70 4.17 7.97
C SER A 72 -2.04 3.13 8.86
N GLN A 73 -0.82 3.42 9.30
CA GLN A 73 -0.09 2.61 10.26
C GLN A 73 0.32 3.50 11.43
N GLU A 74 -0.33 3.27 12.57
CA GLU A 74 -0.02 3.89 13.85
C GLU A 74 0.78 2.90 14.69
N GLN A 75 1.99 3.28 15.11
CA GLN A 75 2.85 2.45 15.94
C GLN A 75 3.25 3.20 17.21
N SER A 76 2.71 2.75 18.35
CA SER A 76 3.10 3.24 19.68
C SER A 76 4.05 2.25 20.35
N ALA A 77 5.24 2.71 20.72
CA ALA A 77 6.23 1.94 21.47
C ALA A 77 6.51 2.62 22.81
N ASN A 78 6.14 1.93 23.89
CA ASN A 78 6.37 2.37 25.26
C ASN A 78 7.49 1.54 25.87
N ASN A 79 8.65 2.17 26.09
CA ASN A 79 9.80 1.53 26.72
C ASN A 79 10.04 2.20 28.08
N HIS A 80 10.00 1.43 29.16
CA HIS A 80 10.15 1.97 30.51
C HIS A 80 10.93 1.02 31.41
N THR A 81 11.82 1.59 32.24
CA THR A 81 12.59 0.81 33.20
C THR A 81 11.66 0.31 34.33
N PRO A 82 11.64 -0.99 34.64
CA PRO A 82 10.85 -1.52 35.75
C PRO A 82 11.18 -0.78 37.06
N MET A 83 10.17 -0.51 37.90
CA MET A 83 10.24 0.26 39.16
C MET A 83 10.57 1.76 39.06
N LEU A 84 11.61 2.18 38.34
CA LEU A 84 12.04 3.59 38.32
C LEU A 84 11.06 4.53 37.61
N HIS A 85 10.24 4.02 36.67
CA HIS A 85 9.23 4.82 35.99
C HIS A 85 8.08 5.33 36.90
N ARG A 86 7.97 4.83 38.14
CA ARG A 86 6.91 5.21 39.11
C ARG A 86 7.34 6.24 40.14
N ILE A 87 8.60 6.69 40.12
CA ILE A 87 9.09 7.69 41.08
C ILE A 87 8.42 9.04 40.79
N PRO A 88 7.69 9.62 41.75
CA PRO A 88 7.15 10.97 41.62
C PRO A 88 8.28 11.96 41.30
N LEU A 89 8.03 12.93 40.42
CA LEU A 89 9.01 13.89 39.85
C LEU A 89 10.06 13.34 38.86
N LEU A 90 10.53 12.09 38.98
CA LEU A 90 11.66 11.58 38.16
C LEU A 90 11.27 10.52 37.11
N GLY A 91 10.04 10.00 37.15
CA GLY A 91 9.61 8.93 36.25
C GLY A 91 9.68 9.26 34.75
N TRP A 92 9.81 10.54 34.37
CA TRP A 92 9.97 10.95 32.97
C TRP A 92 11.38 10.75 32.40
N LEU A 93 12.44 10.70 33.23
CA LEU A 93 13.81 10.36 32.78
C LEU A 93 13.95 8.85 32.48
N PHE A 94 13.04 8.03 32.98
CA PHE A 94 13.10 6.57 32.91
C PHE A 94 11.95 5.97 32.06
N LYS A 95 11.28 6.83 31.27
CA LYS A 95 10.30 6.45 30.25
C LYS A 95 10.76 6.99 28.89
N GLN A 96 10.67 6.14 27.88
CA GLN A 96 10.88 6.48 26.47
C GLN A 96 9.57 6.13 25.75
N GLU A 97 8.91 7.15 25.24
CA GLU A 97 7.72 6.99 24.39
C GLU A 97 8.13 7.32 22.96
N SER A 98 7.84 6.42 22.02
CA SER A 98 8.06 6.62 20.60
C SER A 98 6.73 6.41 19.88
N ILE A 99 6.23 7.47 19.26
CA ILE A 99 5.04 7.44 18.41
C ILE A 99 5.53 7.60 16.97
N THR A 100 5.21 6.63 16.12
CA THR A 100 5.53 6.66 14.69
C THR A 100 4.23 6.58 13.90
N ASP A 101 3.93 7.64 13.17
CA ASP A 101 2.78 7.72 12.26
C ASP A 101 3.27 7.67 10.81
N SER A 102 2.79 6.68 10.06
CA SER A 102 3.06 6.54 8.63
C SER A 102 1.76 6.47 7.85
N SER A 103 1.61 7.39 6.89
CA SER A 103 0.47 7.43 5.96
C SER A 103 0.98 7.31 4.53
N GLY A 104 0.44 6.35 3.79
CA GLY A 104 0.73 6.13 2.38
C GLY A 104 -0.56 6.15 1.57
N GLU A 105 -0.56 6.89 0.46
CA GLU A 105 -1.67 6.93 -0.50
C GLU A 105 -1.17 6.52 -1.89
N LEU A 106 -1.82 5.50 -2.48
CA LEU A 106 -1.51 5.03 -3.83
C LEU A 106 -2.53 5.58 -4.82
N LEU A 107 -2.14 6.56 -5.65
CA LEU A 107 -2.97 7.10 -6.73
C LEU A 107 -2.60 6.48 -8.08
N ILE A 108 -3.61 6.03 -8.82
CA ILE A 108 -3.43 5.42 -10.14
C ILE A 108 -4.23 6.20 -11.18
N PHE A 109 -3.51 6.72 -12.17
CA PHE A 109 -4.05 7.45 -13.33
C PHE A 109 -3.96 6.57 -14.57
N ILE A 110 -5.05 6.50 -15.35
CA ILE A 110 -5.08 5.73 -16.60
C ILE A 110 -5.73 6.55 -17.71
N THR A 111 -5.11 6.50 -18.89
CA THR A 111 -5.57 7.16 -20.12
C THR A 111 -5.66 6.11 -21.23
N PRO A 112 -6.85 5.61 -21.60
CA PRO A 112 -6.97 4.67 -22.71
C PRO A 112 -6.75 5.39 -24.04
N ARG A 113 -6.19 4.68 -25.02
CA ARG A 113 -6.07 5.15 -26.41
C ARG A 113 -6.54 4.07 -27.38
N ILE A 114 -7.59 4.36 -28.14
CA ILE A 114 -8.13 3.45 -29.16
C ILE A 114 -7.24 3.57 -30.41
N LEU A 115 -6.57 2.49 -30.76
CA LEU A 115 -5.80 2.40 -32.01
C LEU A 115 -6.74 1.91 -33.12
N ARG A 116 -6.96 2.74 -34.15
CA ARG A 116 -7.63 2.34 -35.39
C ARG A 116 -6.54 1.97 -36.40
N GLY A 117 -6.36 0.67 -36.62
CA GLY A 117 -5.56 0.12 -37.71
C GLY A 117 -6.37 -0.03 -38.98
#